data_AF-W2K776-F1
#
_entry.id   AF-W2K776-F1
#
_cell.length_a   1.000
_cell.length_b   1.000
_cell.length_c   1.000
_cell.angle_alpha   90.00
_cell.angle_beta   90.00
_cell.angle_gamma   90.00
#
_symmetry.space_group_name_H-M   'P 1'
#
loop_
_entity.id
_entity.type
_entity.pdbx_description
1 polymer ?
#
loop_
_entity_poly.entity_id
_entity_poly.type
_entity_poly.pdbx_seq_one_letter_code
_entity_poly.pdbx_strand_id
1 'polypeptide(L)' 'MSAAPRTFNGYAAFDKTGECKPWQFEPRPLGAEDVEIKVTHCGICGSD' A
#
# COMPACT_ATOMS: atom_id res chain seq x y z
N MET A 1 19.00 6.09 -5.07
CA MET A 1 18.04 5.00 -4.84
C MET A 1 18.07 4.67 -3.35
N SER A 2 16.99 4.93 -2.60
CA SER A 2 17.02 4.76 -1.13
C SER A 2 16.84 3.29 -0.79
N ALA A 3 17.87 2.68 -0.19
CA ALA A 3 17.99 1.23 0.05
C ALA A 3 17.40 0.75 1.40
N ALA A 4 16.71 1.62 2.15
CA ALA A 4 16.13 1.27 3.45
C ALA A 4 14.63 0.94 3.32
N PRO A 5 14.13 -0.10 4.02
CA PRO A 5 12.71 -0.37 4.10
C PRO A 5 12.00 0.84 4.72
N ARG A 6 10.90 1.24 4.08
CA ARG A 6 10.05 2.36 4.52
C ARG A 6 8.73 1.78 5.00
N THR A 7 8.25 2.27 6.14
CA THR A 7 6.90 1.95 6.59
C THR A 7 5.90 2.81 5.82
N PHE A 8 4.91 2.17 5.18
CA PHE A 8 3.82 2.82 4.49
C PHE A 8 2.54 2.68 5.30
N ASN A 9 1.73 3.73 5.30
CA ASN A 9 0.43 3.76 5.96
C ASN A 9 -0.65 3.57 4.89
N GLY A 10 -1.61 2.68 5.16
CA GLY A 10 -2.76 2.43 4.31
C GLY A 10 -3.95 1.93 5.11
N TYR A 11 -4.96 1.41 4.41
CA TYR A 11 -6.09 0.72 5.00
C TYR A 11 -6.15 -0.71 4.45
N ALA A 12 -6.51 -1.67 5.30
CA ALA A 12 -6.66 -3.07 4.91
C ALA A 12 -7.86 -3.71 5.60
N ALA A 13 -8.55 -4.60 4.90
CA ALA A 13 -9.53 -5.52 5.47
C ALA A 13 -8.84 -6.86 5.81
N PHE A 14 -9.15 -7.41 6.98
CA PHE A 14 -8.49 -8.62 7.50
C PHE A 14 -9.41 -9.84 7.52
N ASP A 15 -10.69 -9.65 7.20
CA ASP A 15 -11.69 -10.69 7.16
C ASP A 15 -12.81 -10.37 6.14
N LYS A 16 -13.79 -11.25 6.04
CA LYS A 16 -14.90 -11.16 5.06
C LYS A 16 -15.91 -10.05 5.34
N THR A 17 -15.82 -9.36 6.48
CA THR A 17 -16.70 -8.21 6.76
C THR A 17 -16.37 -7.01 5.88
N GLY A 18 -15.14 -6.95 5.36
CA GLY A 18 -14.67 -5.84 4.52
C GLY A 18 -14.36 -4.57 5.32
N GLU A 19 -14.29 -4.63 6.65
CA GLU A 19 -13.96 -3.46 7.46
C GLU A 19 -12.49 -3.06 7.27
N CYS A 20 -12.27 -1.98 6.52
CA CYS A 20 -10.96 -1.39 6.29
C CYS A 20 -10.45 -0.64 7.53
N LYS A 21 -9.31 -1.08 8.08
CA LYS A 21 -8.65 -0.47 9.25
C LYS A 21 -7.29 0.11 8.89
N PRO A 22 -6.81 1.15 9.60
CA PRO A 22 -5.45 1.63 9.43
C PRO A 22 -4.44 0.50 9.58
N TRP A 23 -3.54 0.40 8.62
CA TRP A 23 -2.53 -0.64 8.57
C TRP A 23 -1.19 -0.08 8.11
N GLN A 24 -0.12 -0.67 8.65
CA GLN A 24 1.24 -0.34 8.31
C GLN A 24 1.95 -1.54 7.71
N PHE A 25 2.71 -1.31 6.65
CA PHE A 25 3.45 -2.36 5.98
C PHE A 25 4.78 -1.85 5.43
N GLU A 26 5.69 -2.78 5.19
CA GLU A 26 6.96 -2.53 4.51
C GLU A 26 6.92 -3.24 3.16
N PRO A 27 6.96 -2.51 2.02
CA PRO A 27 7.07 -3.14 0.73
C PRO A 27 8.48 -3.71 0.55
N ARG A 28 8.62 -4.57 -0.46
CA ARG A 28 9.92 -5.03 -0.92
C ARG A 28 10.82 -3.84 -1.33
N PRO A 29 12.15 -4.02 -1.32
CA PRO A 29 13.07 -3.02 -1.85
C PRO A 29 12.76 -2.62 -3.29
N LEU A 30 13.00 -1.35 -3.63
CA LEU A 30 12.85 -0.81 -4.98
C LEU A 30 14.00 -1.31 -5.88
N GLY A 31 13.65 -2.10 -6.88
CA GLY A 31 14.56 -2.63 -7.89
C GLY A 31 14.87 -1.62 -8.99
N ALA A 32 15.77 -2.00 -9.89
CA ALA A 32 16.25 -1.13 -10.97
C ALA A 32 15.15 -0.69 -11.94
N GLU A 33 14.18 -1.58 -12.20
CA GLU A 33 13.09 -1.38 -13.15
C GLU A 33 11.77 -0.98 -12.46
N ASP A 34 11.79 -0.77 -11.14
CA ASP A 34 10.58 -0.43 -10.40
C ASP A 34 10.34 1.08 -10.37
N VAL A 35 9.06 1.45 -10.32
CA VAL A 35 8.63 2.84 -10.19
C VAL A 35 7.95 3.04 -8.83
N GLU A 36 8.50 3.92 -8.00
CA GLU A 36 7.87 4.35 -6.76
C GLU A 36 6.91 5.52 -7.05
N ILE A 37 5.65 5.40 -6.65
CA ILE A 37 4.62 6.41 -6.89
C ILE A 37 4.04 6.87 -5.56
N LYS A 38 4.01 8.19 -5.34
CA LYS A 38 3.22 8.79 -4.25
C LYS A 38 1.76 8.83 -4.68
N VAL A 39 0.95 7.91 -4.15
CA VAL A 39 -0.50 7.89 -4.38
C VAL A 39 -1.14 9.15 -3.82
N THR A 40 -1.87 9.89 -4.67
CA THR A 40 -2.63 11.08 -4.27
C THR A 40 -4.12 10.81 -4.17
N HIS A 41 -4.63 9.89 -5.00
CA HIS A 41 -6.03 9.52 -5.09
C HIS A 41 -6.14 8.04 -5.45
N CYS A 42 -7.13 7.35 -4.91
CA CYS A 42 -7.49 5.97 -5.24
C CYS A 42 -9.02 5.91 -5.39
N GLY A 43 -9.51 5.40 -6.53
CA GLY A 43 -10.95 5.22 -6.75
C GLY A 43 -11.49 3.99 -6.03
N ILE A 44 -12.79 3.96 -5.78
CA ILE A 44 -13.50 2.79 -5.24
C ILE A 44 -14.61 2.41 -6.21
N CYS A 45 -14.85 1.12 -6.41
CA CYS A 45 -15.95 0.59 -7.20
C CYS A 45 -16.47 -0.74 -6.64
N GLY A 46 -17.43 -1.36 -7.32
CA GLY A 46 -18.09 -2.58 -6.83
C GLY A 46 -17.22 -3.84 -6.82
N SER A 47 -15.96 -3.78 -7.27
CA SER A 47 -15.02 -4.90 -7.20
C SER A 47 -14.18 -4.93 -5.93
N ASP A 48 -14.05 -3.78 -5.25
CA ASP A 48 -13.28 -3.64 -4.00
C ASP A 48 -14.01 -4.32 -2.83
#